data_AF-A0A838P218-F1
#
_entry.id   AF-A0A838P218-F1
#
_cell.length_a   1.000
_cell.length_b   1.000
_cell.length_c   1.000
_cell.angle_alpha   90.00
_cell.angle_beta   90.00
_cell.angle_gamma   90.00
#
_symmetry.space_group_name_H-M   'P 1'
#
loop_
_entity.id
_entity.type
_entity.pdbx_description
1 polymer ?
#
loop_
_entity_poly.entity_id
_entity_poly.type
_entity_poly.pdbx_seq_one_letter_code
_entity_poly.pdbx_strand_id
1 'polypeptide(L)'
;RVYVVNVTEFDLLNSFHLHGNFFRLYRTGTDLQRYEWTDLVALCQGERAVLEFTYKHPGPFMFHAHQSEFAELGWSGVFRVEAPNA
;
A
#
# COMPACT_ATOMS: atom_id res chain seq x y z
N ARG A 1 8.58 -5.34 2.96
CA ARG A 1 7.33 -5.59 3.74
C ARG A 1 6.88 -4.26 4.34
N VAL A 2 5.59 -3.97 4.28
CA VAL A 2 4.97 -2.76 4.85
C VAL A 2 3.81 -3.19 5.76
N TYR A 3 3.64 -2.53 6.90
CA TYR A 3 2.47 -2.70 7.78
C TYR A 3 1.61 -1.44 7.63
N VAL A 4 0.42 -1.60 7.04
CA VAL A 4 -0.50 -0.49 6.77
C VAL A 4 -1.65 -0.56 7.75
N VAL A 5 -1.98 0.55 8.40
CA VAL A 5 -3.10 0.69 9.33
C VAL A 5 -3.92 1.90 8.90
N ASN A 6 -5.23 1.73 8.74
CA ASN A 6 -6.13 2.87 8.52
C ASN A 6 -6.65 3.39 9.86
N VAL A 7 -6.28 4.62 10.21
CA VAL A 7 -6.77 5.36 11.38
C VAL A 7 -7.49 6.66 10.97
N THR A 8 -7.91 6.77 9.72
CA THR A 8 -8.68 7.92 9.21
C THR A 8 -10.03 7.94 9.92
N GLU A 9 -10.38 9.07 10.53
CA GLU A 9 -11.52 9.14 11.47
C GLU A 9 -12.86 9.33 10.77
N PHE A 10 -12.99 10.37 9.95
CA PHE A 10 -14.29 10.80 9.44
C PHE A 10 -14.70 10.07 8.15
N ASP A 11 -13.74 9.78 7.28
CA ASP A 11 -13.98 9.03 6.06
C ASP A 11 -14.02 7.52 6.33
N LEU A 12 -15.14 6.89 6.01
CA LEU A 12 -15.41 5.48 6.34
C LEU A 12 -14.45 4.49 5.67
N LEU A 13 -13.84 4.88 4.55
CA LEU A 13 -12.97 4.04 3.74
C LEU A 13 -11.75 4.84 3.32
N ASN A 14 -10.57 4.25 3.48
CA ASN A 14 -9.33 4.71 2.87
C ASN A 14 -8.74 3.55 2.04
N SER A 15 -7.72 3.82 1.24
CA SER A 15 -7.03 2.78 0.48
C SER A 15 -5.54 3.04 0.33
N PHE A 16 -4.85 1.99 -0.08
CA PHE A 16 -3.45 2.02 -0.47
C PHE A 16 -3.33 1.36 -1.84
N HIS A 17 -2.83 2.11 -2.82
CA HIS A 17 -2.48 1.62 -4.14
C HIS A 17 -0.99 1.84 -4.41
N LEU A 18 -0.35 0.87 -5.08
CA LEU A 18 1.05 0.94 -5.48
C LEU A 18 1.22 0.91 -7.00
N HIS A 19 1.92 1.89 -7.55
CA HIS A 19 2.19 1.96 -8.98
C HIS A 19 3.18 0.90 -9.44
N GLY A 20 2.90 0.31 -10.61
CA GLY A 20 3.87 -0.52 -11.35
C GLY A 20 4.33 -1.79 -10.61
N ASN A 21 3.64 -2.19 -9.54
CA ASN A 21 4.00 -3.35 -8.75
C ASN A 21 2.75 -3.95 -8.08
N PHE A 22 2.83 -5.23 -7.73
CA PHE A 22 1.81 -5.96 -6.99
C PHE A 22 2.38 -6.40 -5.65
N PHE A 23 1.50 -6.65 -4.68
CA PHE A 23 1.85 -7.14 -3.36
C PHE A 23 0.98 -8.33 -2.94
N ARG A 24 1.57 -9.17 -2.08
CA ARG A 24 0.82 -10.14 -1.29
C ARG A 24 0.19 -9.36 -0.14
N LEU A 25 -1.13 -9.38 -0.08
CA LEU A 25 -1.94 -8.72 0.94
C LEU A 25 -2.38 -9.74 1.99
N TYR A 26 -1.97 -9.51 3.22
CA TYR A 26 -2.36 -10.31 4.38
C TYR A 26 -3.25 -9.46 5.30
N ARG A 27 -4.57 -9.64 5.22
CA ARG A 27 -5.53 -8.88 6.03
C ARG A 27 -5.34 -9.15 7.51
N THR A 28 -5.37 -8.10 8.32
CA THR A 28 -5.18 -8.13 9.79
C THR A 28 -3.80 -8.63 10.26
N GLY A 29 -3.00 -9.29 9.41
CA GLY A 29 -1.65 -9.75 9.72
C GLY A 29 -1.59 -10.99 10.62
N THR A 30 -2.71 -11.68 10.84
CA THR A 30 -2.81 -12.86 11.72
C THR A 30 -2.53 -14.19 11.03
N ASP A 31 -2.63 -14.24 9.70
CA ASP A 31 -2.26 -15.39 8.87
C ASP A 31 -1.38 -14.90 7.72
N LEU A 32 -0.15 -15.40 7.63
CA LEU A 32 0.81 -15.06 6.57
C LEU A 32 0.94 -16.16 5.51
N GLN A 33 0.08 -17.17 5.53
CA GLN A 33 0.05 -18.25 4.53
C GLN A 33 -0.96 -17.98 3.42
N ARG A 34 -2.08 -17.30 3.72
CA ARG A 34 -3.12 -16.94 2.76
C ARG A 34 -3.06 -15.46 2.42
N TYR A 35 -3.00 -15.15 1.13
CA TYR A 35 -2.92 -13.78 0.65
C TYR A 35 -3.81 -13.53 -0.57
N GLU A 36 -4.22 -12.27 -0.70
CA GLU A 36 -4.69 -11.72 -1.98
C GLU A 36 -3.46 -11.22 -2.77
N TRP A 37 -3.47 -11.38 -4.09
CA TRP A 37 -2.44 -10.80 -4.97
C TRP A 37 -3.05 -9.63 -5.73
N THR A 38 -2.65 -8.42 -5.34
CA THR A 38 -3.29 -7.18 -5.80
C THR A 38 -2.30 -6.01 -5.74
N ASP A 39 -2.63 -4.89 -6.36
CA ASP A 39 -1.92 -3.62 -6.25
C ASP A 39 -2.68 -2.57 -5.43
N LEU A 40 -3.85 -2.94 -4.90
CA LEU A 40 -4.76 -2.07 -4.17
C LEU A 40 -5.42 -2.81 -3.00
N VAL A 41 -5.55 -2.11 -1.87
CA VAL A 41 -6.39 -2.54 -0.75
C VAL A 41 -7.23 -1.37 -0.23
N ALA A 42 -8.53 -1.58 -0.07
CA ALA A 42 -9.41 -0.70 0.71
C ALA A 42 -9.49 -1.19 2.17
N LEU A 43 -9.53 -0.24 3.09
CA LEU A 43 -9.53 -0.45 4.54
C LEU A 43 -10.56 0.48 5.19
N CYS A 44 -11.48 -0.07 5.97
CA CYS A 44 -12.31 0.71 6.91
C CYS A 44 -11.46 1.21 8.10
N GLN A 45 -12.01 2.12 8.89
CA GLN A 45 -11.37 2.61 10.11
C GLN A 45 -11.00 1.43 11.04
N GLY A 46 -9.75 1.40 11.50
CA GLY A 46 -9.20 0.34 12.36
C GLY A 46 -8.73 -0.92 11.61
N GLU A 47 -9.04 -1.07 10.33
CA GLU A 47 -8.48 -2.17 9.53
C GLU A 47 -7.00 -1.94 9.23
N ARG A 48 -6.28 -3.06 9.12
CA ARG A 48 -4.84 -3.09 8.84
C ARG A 48 -4.46 -4.29 8.03
N ALA A 49 -3.33 -4.21 7.36
CA ALA A 49 -2.78 -5.31 6.58
C ALA A 49 -1.25 -5.30 6.56
N VAL A 50 -0.68 -6.49 6.32
CA VAL A 50 0.73 -6.64 5.95
C VAL A 50 0.81 -6.76 4.44
N LEU A 51 1.67 -5.95 3.82
CA LEU A 51 1.95 -5.99 2.39
C LEU A 51 3.37 -6.50 2.15
N GLU A 52 3.51 -7.50 1.29
CA GLU A 52 4.82 -7.99 0.85
C GLU A 52 4.99 -7.85 -0.66
N PHE A 53 6.06 -7.15 -1.05
CA PHE A 53 6.43 -6.94 -2.44
C PHE A 53 7.93 -6.71 -2.55
N THR A 54 8.42 -6.87 -3.77
CA THR A 54 9.80 -6.59 -4.20
C THR A 54 9.75 -5.85 -5.52
N TYR A 55 10.63 -4.89 -5.73
CA TYR A 55 10.75 -4.22 -7.02
C TYR A 55 11.73 -4.94 -7.94
N LYS A 56 11.38 -5.04 -9.22
CA LYS A 56 12.24 -5.65 -10.26
C LYS A 56 13.17 -4.64 -10.93
N HIS A 57 12.81 -3.36 -10.90
CA HIS A 57 13.50 -2.30 -11.62
C HIS A 57 13.75 -1.11 -10.69
N PRO A 58 14.88 -0.40 -10.83
CA PRO A 58 15.09 0.86 -10.14
C PRO A 58 14.17 1.95 -10.72
N GLY A 59 13.91 2.98 -9.94
CA GLY A 59 13.10 4.12 -10.34
C GLY A 59 12.13 4.60 -9.25
N PRO A 60 11.36 5.67 -9.53
CA PRO A 60 10.31 6.15 -8.66
C PRO A 60 9.03 5.34 -8.85
N PHE A 61 8.45 4.83 -7.75
CA PHE A 61 7.16 4.16 -7.74
C PHE A 61 6.23 4.87 -6.75
N MET A 62 5.19 5.51 -7.27
CA MET A 62 4.24 6.23 -6.43
C MET A 62 3.33 5.25 -5.67
N PHE A 63 2.93 5.62 -4.46
CA PHE A 63 1.81 5.02 -3.77
C PHE A 63 0.90 6.11 -3.23
N HIS A 64 -0.40 5.86 -3.20
CA HIS A 64 -1.40 6.83 -2.74
C HIS A 64 -2.73 6.13 -2.42
N ALA A 65 -3.69 6.86 -1.85
CA ALA A 65 -5.07 6.38 -1.83
C ALA A 65 -5.61 6.37 -3.25
N HIS A 66 -6.34 5.33 -3.60
CA HIS A 66 -7.11 5.27 -4.83
C HIS A 66 -8.46 6.00 -4.73
N GLN A 67 -8.57 6.92 -3.77
CA GLN A 67 -9.55 8.00 -3.71
C GLN A 67 -8.79 9.28 -4.03
N SER A 68 -9.07 9.91 -5.18
CA SER A 68 -8.29 11.07 -5.65
C SER A 68 -8.30 12.23 -4.66
N GLU A 69 -9.42 12.46 -3.96
CA GLU A 69 -9.52 13.50 -2.92
C GLU A 69 -8.43 13.37 -1.85
N PHE A 70 -8.22 12.18 -1.30
CA PHE A 70 -7.19 11.98 -0.28
C PHE A 70 -5.79 12.11 -0.86
N ALA A 71 -5.57 11.58 -2.07
CA ALA A 71 -4.27 11.65 -2.73
C ALA A 71 -3.86 13.11 -3.02
N GLU A 72 -4.78 13.92 -3.53
CA GLU A 72 -4.59 15.33 -3.86
C GLU A 72 -4.43 16.21 -2.60
N LEU A 73 -5.01 15.80 -1.47
CA LEU A 73 -4.90 16.48 -0.18
C LEU A 73 -3.73 15.98 0.71
N GLY A 74 -2.84 15.14 0.17
CA GLY A 74 -1.54 14.84 0.80
C GLY A 74 -1.30 13.37 1.15
N TRP A 75 -2.25 12.47 0.94
CA TRP A 75 -2.04 11.02 1.09
C TRP A 75 -1.43 10.40 -0.17
N SER A 76 -0.18 10.78 -0.43
CA SER A 76 0.65 10.25 -1.51
C SER A 76 2.12 10.21 -1.09
N GLY A 77 2.89 9.32 -1.73
CA GLY A 77 4.31 9.16 -1.49
C GLY A 77 4.98 8.43 -2.65
N VAL A 78 6.32 8.37 -2.62
CA VAL A 78 7.11 7.71 -3.67
C VAL A 78 8.18 6.83 -3.03
N PHE A 79 8.20 5.56 -3.40
CA PHE A 79 9.37 4.71 -3.19
C PHE A 79 10.41 5.03 -4.26
N ARG A 80 11.61 5.47 -3.86
CA ARG A 80 12.76 5.57 -4.76
C ARG A 80 13.57 4.28 -4.66
N VAL A 81 13.44 3.44 -5.67
CA VAL A 81 14.13 2.15 -5.74
C VAL A 81 15.47 2.37 -6.42
N GLU A 82 16.55 2.10 -5.70
CA GLU A 82 17.90 2.23 -6.20
C GLU A 82 18.40 0.90 -6.76
N ALA A 83 19.35 0.96 -7.69
CA ALA A 83 20.04 -0.24 -8.13
C ALA A 83 20.85 -0.81 -6.93
N PRO A 84 21.09 -2.12 -6.87
CA PRO A 84 21.76 -2.76 -5.72
C PRO A 84 23.15 -2.21 -5.35
N ASN A 85 23.77 -1.42 -6.23
CA ASN A 85 25.11 -0.86 -6.10
C ASN A 85 25.14 0.67 -6.32
N ALA A 86 24.05 1.38 -6.02
CA ALA A 86 24.04 2.85 -6.03
C ALA A 86 24.81 3.43 -4.82
#